data_AF-A0AA38J1M8-F1
#
_entry.id   AF-A0AA38J1M8-F1
#
_cell.length_a   1.000
_cell.length_b   1.000
_cell.length_c   1.000
_cell.angle_alpha   90.00
_cell.angle_beta   90.00
_cell.angle_gamma   90.00
#
_symmetry.space_group_name_H-M   'P 1'
#
loop_
_entity.id
_entity.type
_entity.pdbx_description
1 polymer ?
#
loop_
_entity_poly.entity_id
_entity_poly.type
_entity_poly.pdbx_seq_one_letter_code
_entity_poly.pdbx_strand_id
1 'polypeptide(L)'
;MLRDRFYPTSQSLEDPQRAHRTHGNPVLVEALKKLSLEGRLKFNRDIEVKNEARRLKSIDHAMGNASRPGSPTTSFVTVDSEEIDLIRKEPAFL
;
A
#
# COMPACT_ATOMS: atom_id res chain seq x y z
N MET A 1 -17.95 21.97 -15.59
CA MET A 1 -16.50 21.86 -15.86
C MET A 1 -15.86 21.12 -14.69
N LEU A 2 -15.72 19.79 -14.77
CA LEU A 2 -15.00 19.02 -13.75
C LEU A 2 -13.51 19.12 -14.06
N ARG A 3 -12.71 19.53 -13.07
CA ARG A 3 -11.25 19.50 -13.15
C ARG A 3 -10.82 18.05 -13.04
N ASP A 4 -10.42 17.47 -14.16
CA ASP A 4 -9.67 16.22 -14.17
C ASP A 4 -8.41 16.42 -13.34
N ARG A 5 -8.44 15.87 -12.12
CA ARG A 5 -7.24 15.72 -11.30
C ARG A 5 -6.38 14.69 -12.03
N PHE A 6 -5.50 15.16 -12.91
CA PHE A 6 -4.39 14.38 -13.44
C PHE A 6 -3.52 13.98 -12.25
N TYR A 7 -3.81 12.83 -11.67
CA TYR A 7 -2.85 12.14 -10.83
C TYR A 7 -1.80 11.58 -11.78
N PRO A 8 -0.52 11.97 -11.69
CA PRO A 8 0.51 11.29 -12.46
C PRO A 8 0.43 9.81 -12.09
N THR A 9 0.14 8.98 -13.09
CA THR A 9 0.19 7.53 -12.99
C THR A 9 1.50 7.21 -12.30
N SER A 10 1.46 6.44 -11.21
CA SER A 10 2.66 6.13 -10.44
C SER A 10 3.65 5.38 -11.33
N GLN A 11 4.55 6.11 -12.00
CA GLN A 11 5.60 5.59 -12.90
C GLN A 11 6.44 4.49 -12.23
N SER A 12 6.39 4.45 -10.90
CA SER A 12 6.89 3.41 -10.01
C SER A 12 6.60 1.95 -10.42
N LEU A 13 5.46 1.64 -11.06
CA LEU A 13 5.10 0.27 -11.45
C LEU A 13 5.50 -0.10 -12.88
N GLU A 14 5.70 0.88 -13.76
CA GLU A 14 6.02 0.66 -15.18
C GLU A 14 7.50 0.88 -15.52
N ASP A 15 8.32 1.22 -14.53
CA ASP A 15 9.75 1.46 -14.71
C ASP A 15 10.51 0.14 -14.96
N PRO A 16 10.99 -0.12 -16.20
CA PRO A 16 11.63 -1.38 -16.56
C PRO A 16 12.99 -1.57 -15.89
N GLN A 17 13.59 -0.51 -15.33
CA GLN A 17 14.83 -0.62 -14.54
C GLN A 17 14.56 -1.08 -13.10
N ARG A 18 13.29 -1.21 -12.70
CA ARG A 18 12.91 -1.54 -11.34
C ARG A 18 12.46 -3.00 -11.23
N ALA A 19 13.38 -3.88 -10.83
CA ALA A 19 13.03 -5.26 -10.51
C ALA A 19 12.00 -5.30 -9.36
N HIS A 20 10.86 -5.95 -9.58
CA HIS A 20 9.91 -6.28 -8.53
C HIS A 20 10.61 -7.15 -7.48
N ARG A 21 10.89 -6.59 -6.31
CA ARG A 21 11.39 -7.35 -5.16
C ARG A 21 10.21 -7.81 -4.34
N THR A 22 9.62 -8.92 -4.73
CA THR A 22 8.71 -9.64 -3.84
C THR A 22 9.58 -10.29 -2.77
N HIS A 23 9.73 -9.63 -1.62
CA HIS A 23 10.31 -10.27 -0.43
C HIS A 23 9.30 -11.29 0.11
N GLY A 24 9.00 -12.33 -0.68
CA GLY A 24 8.11 -13.41 -0.33
C GLY A 24 8.81 -14.36 0.63
N ASN A 25 9.10 -13.91 1.84
CA ASN A 25 9.47 -14.83 2.91
C ASN A 25 8.18 -15.58 3.31
N PRO A 26 8.06 -16.88 3.00
CA PRO A 26 6.83 -17.63 3.27
C PRO A 26 6.47 -17.62 4.75
N VAL A 27 7.47 -17.56 5.64
CA VAL A 27 7.26 -17.47 7.09
C VAL A 27 6.58 -16.16 7.47
N LEU A 28 6.97 -15.03 6.86
CA LEU A 28 6.34 -13.74 7.10
C LEU A 28 4.91 -13.70 6.54
N VAL A 29 4.68 -14.29 5.37
CA VAL A 29 3.34 -14.38 4.78
C VAL A 29 2.40 -15.17 5.69
N GLU A 30 2.84 -16.31 6.21
CA GLU A 30 2.04 -17.08 7.17
C GLU A 30 1.79 -16.31 8.46
N ALA A 31 2.80 -15.63 9.00
CA ALA A 31 2.65 -14.84 10.22
C ALA A 31 1.62 -13.72 10.04
N LEU A 32 1.63 -13.04 8.90
CA LEU A 32 0.67 -11.99 8.56
C LEU A 32 -0.76 -12.53 8.39
N LYS A 33 -0.92 -13.74 7.84
CA LYS A 33 -2.24 -14.40 7.72
C LYS A 33 -2.80 -14.86 9.06
N LYS A 34 -1.94 -15.21 10.01
CA LYS A 34 -2.33 -15.63 11.37
C LYS A 34 -2.73 -14.46 12.28
N LEU A 35 -2.55 -13.22 11.84
CA LEU A 35 -3.02 -12.04 12.58
C LEU A 35 -4.56 -12.02 12.66
N SER A 36 -5.07 -11.52 13.79
CA SER A 36 -6.49 -11.19 13.93
C SER A 36 -6.92 -10.17 12.87
N LEU A 37 -8.22 -10.10 12.61
CA LEU A 37 -8.78 -9.11 11.68
C LEU A 37 -8.37 -7.69 12.05
N GLU A 38 -8.50 -7.31 13.33
CA GLU A 38 -8.05 -6.01 13.85
C GLU A 38 -6.54 -5.79 13.61
N GLY A 39 -5.72 -6.81 13.85
CA GLY A 39 -4.28 -6.73 13.63
C GLY A 39 -3.92 -6.50 12.16
N ARG A 40 -4.63 -7.17 11.24
CA ARG A 40 -4.46 -6.97 9.78
C ARG A 40 -4.94 -5.58 9.35
N LEU A 41 -6.04 -5.09 9.89
CA LEU A 41 -6.53 -3.74 9.60
C LEU A 41 -5.54 -2.67 10.06
N LYS A 42 -5.02 -2.78 11.29
CA LYS A 42 -3.96 -1.88 11.81
C LYS A 42 -2.71 -1.92 10.93
N PHE A 43 -2.26 -3.11 10.54
CA PHE A 43 -1.10 -3.27 9.67
C PHE A 43 -1.32 -2.68 8.28
N ASN A 44 -2.52 -2.85 7.71
CA ASN A 44 -2.90 -2.24 6.44
C ASN A 44 -2.93 -0.72 6.53
N ARG A 45 -3.40 -0.15 7.64
CA ARG A 45 -3.36 1.30 7.88
C ARG A 45 -1.93 1.83 7.91
N ASP A 46 -1.02 1.12 8.57
CA ASP A 46 0.41 1.48 8.57
C ASP A 46 1.03 1.42 7.16
N ILE A 47 0.66 0.41 6.37
CA ILE A 47 1.07 0.28 4.97
C ILE A 47 0.56 1.48 4.17
N GLU A 48 -0.69 1.89 4.35
CA GLU A 48 -1.29 3.04 3.68
C GLU A 48 -0.51 4.33 3.96
N VAL A 49 -0.25 4.64 5.24
CA VAL A 49 0.52 5.83 5.64
C VAL A 49 1.93 5.81 5.02
N LYS A 50 2.61 4.67 5.06
CA LYS A 50 3.95 4.53 4.48
C LYS A 50 3.93 4.66 2.95
N ASN A 51 2.90 4.13 2.30
CA ASN A 51 2.73 4.25 0.85
C ASN A 51 2.46 5.69 0.43
N GLU A 52 1.65 6.43 1.18
CA GLU A 52 1.40 7.84 0.91
C GLU A 52 2.69 8.67 1.05
N ALA A 53 3.47 8.45 2.12
CA ALA A 53 4.77 9.09 2.28
C ALA A 53 5.74 8.78 1.12
N ARG A 54 5.73 7.56 0.59
CA ARG A 54 6.52 7.20 -0.61
C ARG A 54 5.99 7.90 -1.86
N ARG A 55 4.67 7.98 -2.02
CA ARG A 55 4.03 8.67 -3.14
C ARG A 55 4.42 10.14 -3.18
N LEU A 56 4.41 10.84 -2.05
CA LEU A 56 4.86 12.23 -1.98
C LEU A 56 6.32 12.38 -2.43
N LYS A 57 7.21 11.50 -1.96
CA LYS A 57 8.62 11.49 -2.42
C LYS A 57 8.76 11.20 -3.91
N SER A 58 7.90 10.36 -4.49
CA SER A 58 7.86 10.12 -5.94
C SER A 58 7.41 11.35 -6.71
N ILE A 59 6.44 12.11 -6.20
CA ILE A 59 6.01 13.37 -6.79
C ILE A 59 7.16 14.39 -6.74
N ASP A 60 7.84 14.53 -5.59
CA ASP A 60 8.99 15.44 -5.44
C ASP A 60 10.14 15.11 -6.40
N HIS A 61 10.42 13.82 -6.60
CA HIS A 61 11.41 13.39 -7.58
C HIS A 61 10.97 13.67 -9.02
N ALA A 62 9.70 13.41 -9.36
CA ALA A 62 9.16 13.71 -10.70
C ALA A 62 9.20 15.21 -11.03
N MET A 63 9.12 16.07 -10.02
CA MET A 63 9.31 17.52 -10.14
C MET A 63 10.79 17.95 -10.23
N GLY A 64 11.74 17.02 -10.14
CA GLY A 64 13.18 17.31 -10.16
C GLY A 64 13.74 17.86 -8.84
N ASN A 65 12.93 17.92 -7.79
CA ASN A 65 13.29 18.55 -6.51
C ASN A 65 14.01 17.59 -5.55
N ALA A 66 13.98 16.29 -5.82
CA ALA A 66 14.56 15.27 -4.97
C ALA A 66 15.25 14.16 -5.77
N SER A 67 16.19 13.48 -5.12
CA SER A 67 16.77 12.24 -5.63
C SER A 67 15.71 11.14 -5.74
N ARG A 68 15.93 10.17 -6.62
CA ARG A 68 14.99 9.07 -6.90
C ARG A 68 14.61 8.35 -5.60
N PRO A 69 13.33 8.27 -5.24
CA PRO A 69 12.92 7.66 -3.98
C PRO A 69 13.18 6.15 -4.01
N GLY A 70 13.66 5.62 -2.89
CA GLY A 70 13.82 4.19 -2.69
C GLY A 70 12.52 3.46 -2.38
N SER A 71 12.47 2.20 -2.84
CA SER A 71 11.51 1.11 -2.54
C SER A 71 10.07 1.17 -3.10
N PRO A 72 9.54 0.05 -3.65
CA PRO A 72 8.17 -0.06 -4.14
C PRO A 72 7.09 0.22 -3.08
N THR A 73 5.90 0.56 -3.55
CA THR A 73 4.66 0.49 -2.77
C THR A 73 4.55 -0.89 -2.12
N THR A 74 4.25 -0.92 -0.82
CA THR A 74 4.02 -2.18 -0.09
C THR A 74 2.58 -2.62 -0.32
N SER A 75 2.36 -3.90 -0.64
CA SER A 75 1.00 -4.46 -0.79
C SER A 75 0.31 -4.60 0.56
N PHE A 76 -1.02 -4.48 0.57
CA PHE A 76 -1.85 -4.77 1.73
C PHE A 76 -1.90 -6.28 2.02
N VAL A 77 -2.17 -6.62 3.28
CA VAL A 77 -2.55 -7.97 3.71
C VAL A 77 -4.01 -8.20 3.35
N THR A 78 -4.29 -9.34 2.70
CA THR A 78 -5.63 -9.70 2.26
C THR A 78 -6.58 -9.89 3.45
N VAL A 79 -7.81 -9.42 3.27
CA VAL A 79 -8.96 -9.62 4.16
C VAL A 79 -10.02 -10.33 3.33
N ASP A 80 -10.60 -11.40 3.86
CA ASP A 80 -11.52 -12.27 3.14
C ASP A 80 -12.95 -11.71 3.15
N SER A 81 -13.81 -12.22 2.26
CA SER A 81 -15.18 -11.69 2.08
C SER A 81 -16.02 -11.76 3.36
N GLU A 82 -15.89 -12.83 4.15
CA GLU A 82 -16.59 -13.00 5.43
C GLU A 82 -16.18 -11.93 6.45
N GLU A 83 -14.90 -11.55 6.43
CA GLU A 83 -14.32 -10.53 7.30
C GLU A 83 -14.77 -9.13 6.90
N ILE A 84 -14.92 -8.88 5.60
CA ILE A 84 -15.54 -7.64 5.12
C ILE A 84 -16.99 -7.54 5.58
N ASP A 85 -17.75 -8.64 5.57
CA ASP A 85 -19.12 -8.64 6.05
C ASP A 85 -19.21 -8.43 7.57
N LEU A 86 -18.25 -8.92 8.34
CA LEU A 86 -18.10 -8.62 9.77
C LEU A 86 -17.86 -7.12 10.01
N ILE A 87 -16.91 -6.50 9.29
CA ILE A 87 -16.63 -5.06 9.39
C ILE A 87 -17.87 -4.22 9.06
N ARG A 88 -18.66 -4.64 8.07
CA ARG A 88 -19.89 -3.94 7.67
C ARG A 88 -21.00 -4.05 8.71
N LYS A 89 -21.10 -5.18 9.42
CA LYS A 89 -22.14 -5.42 10.44
C LYS A 89 -21.80 -4.75 11.77
N GLU A 90 -20.52 -4.66 12.12
CA GLU A 90 -20.04 -4.07 13.36
C GLU A 90 -19.04 -2.93 13.06
N PRO A 91 -19.53 -1.69 12.81
CA PRO A 91 -18.66 -0.56 12.49
C PRO A 91 -17.78 -0.10 13.67
N ALA A 92 -17.97 -0.67 14.87
CA ALA A 92 -17.17 -0.36 16.06
C ALA A 92 -15.68 -0.76 15.93
N PHE A 93 -15.31 -1.50 14.87
CA PHE A 93 -13.92 -1.84 14.55
C PHE A 93 -13.16 -0.77 13.75
N LEU A 94 -13.80 0.34 13.36
CA LEU A 94 -13.21 1.50 12.66
C LEU A 94 -13.00 2.68 13.62
#